data_AF-A0A428P8A8-F1
#
_entry.id   AF-A0A428P8A8-F1
#
_cell.length_a   1.000
_cell.length_b   1.000
_cell.length_c   1.000
_cell.angle_alpha   90.00
_cell.angle_beta   90.00
_cell.angle_gamma   90.00
#
_symmetry.space_group_name_H-M   'P 1'
#
loop_
_entity.id
_entity.type
_entity.pdbx_description
1 polymer ?
#
loop_
_entity_poly.entity_id
_entity_poly.type
_entity_poly.pdbx_seq_one_letter_code
_entity_poly.pdbx_strand_id
1 'polypeptide(L)'
;MPSPSSGNRPPSDQELIASFTERERMFYDWYFRTEEERDKIDMCSMAYTLFLRKSWPNPQDLDDYFKWSRKWFGRHMVRARYRMSDEEIFDGVRGTNFASSQDLAKHCWTMEMSNNPLLVLGSARLRGSITGFAVQPDSTFLWPTFDSPDELGLMHESLLAINLDVPINMSGFPKTLTRCVDQTFVSHNDRLVPDCTQFHPSQIPTNLVFAQLGELCVFTGDWEAASSDSGDDDVDGEWEPTGFGVVVEVQSNGQPKCLWAIYNCMPPREDLEDEPCDFDINTQRKHRGIEQGDGSIFNDPKMNPCFAMKITNDLQDFGPSKELNFQVVCKREMQIVRAKVWEYGDGRLAVVPERVASKK
;
A
#
# COMPACT_ATOMS: atom_id res chain seq x y z
N MET A 1 -11.77 4.83 24.97
CA MET A 1 -11.35 3.43 25.20
C MET A 1 -9.84 3.41 25.26
N PRO A 2 -9.22 2.69 26.23
CA PRO A 2 -7.78 2.53 26.27
C PRO A 2 -7.28 1.92 24.96
N SER A 3 -6.10 2.35 24.51
CA SER A 3 -5.42 1.75 23.37
C SER A 3 -5.25 0.24 23.63
N PRO A 4 -5.48 -0.63 22.63
CA PRO A 4 -5.17 -2.04 22.79
C PRO A 4 -3.69 -2.17 23.19
N SER A 5 -3.41 -3.00 24.19
CA SER A 5 -2.06 -3.39 24.56
C SER A 5 -1.36 -3.98 23.33
N SER A 6 -0.09 -3.62 23.13
CA SER A 6 0.77 -4.27 22.15
C SER A 6 0.65 -5.80 22.27
N GLY A 7 0.47 -6.48 21.14
CA GLY A 7 0.71 -7.92 21.04
C GLY A 7 -0.44 -8.82 20.59
N ASN A 8 -1.70 -8.37 20.51
CA ASN A 8 -2.78 -9.23 19.98
C ASN A 8 -3.57 -8.52 18.87
N ARG A 9 -3.44 -9.07 17.66
CA ARG A 9 -4.25 -8.71 16.49
C ARG A 9 -5.74 -8.69 16.86
N PRO A 10 -6.48 -7.61 16.53
CA PRO A 10 -7.91 -7.56 16.75
C PRO A 10 -8.60 -8.70 15.99
N PRO A 11 -9.63 -9.34 16.58
CA PRO A 11 -10.32 -10.44 15.92
C PRO A 11 -10.96 -9.98 14.62
N SER A 12 -10.95 -10.84 13.61
CA SER A 12 -11.76 -10.72 12.39
C SER A 12 -13.26 -10.75 12.72
N ASP A 13 -14.12 -10.40 11.75
CA ASP A 13 -15.57 -10.46 11.96
C ASP A 13 -16.01 -11.90 12.29
N GLN A 14 -15.41 -12.89 11.63
CA GLN A 14 -15.70 -14.31 11.88
C GLN A 14 -15.30 -14.75 13.28
N GLU A 15 -14.09 -14.40 13.74
CA GLU A 15 -13.62 -14.73 15.09
C GLU A 15 -14.43 -14.01 16.16
N LEU A 16 -14.78 -12.74 15.92
CA LEU A 16 -15.60 -11.96 16.84
C LEU A 16 -17.01 -12.57 16.96
N ILE A 17 -17.64 -12.92 15.84
CA ILE A 17 -18.94 -13.60 15.82
C ILE A 17 -18.86 -14.97 16.50
N ALA A 18 -17.81 -15.75 16.24
CA ALA A 18 -17.61 -17.05 16.87
C ALA A 18 -17.47 -16.92 18.40
N SER A 19 -16.84 -15.83 18.88
CA SER A 19 -16.66 -15.53 20.30
C SER A 19 -17.94 -15.09 21.03
N PHE A 20 -19.05 -14.86 20.30
CA PHE A 20 -20.28 -14.41 20.93
C PHE A 20 -20.87 -15.49 21.83
N THR A 21 -21.19 -15.08 23.06
CA THR A 21 -22.08 -15.82 23.96
C THR A 21 -23.45 -16.01 23.32
N GLU A 22 -24.23 -16.98 23.81
CA GLU A 22 -25.60 -17.22 23.32
C GLU A 22 -26.45 -15.93 23.35
N ARG A 23 -26.31 -15.14 24.41
CA ARG A 23 -27.00 -13.85 24.56
C ARG A 23 -26.53 -12.80 23.54
N GLU A 24 -25.22 -12.70 23.28
CA GLU A 24 -24.69 -11.80 22.25
C GLU A 24 -25.15 -12.21 20.83
N ARG A 25 -25.27 -13.50 20.55
CA ARG A 25 -25.82 -14.00 19.28
C ARG A 25 -27.28 -13.60 19.10
N MET A 26 -28.10 -13.69 20.17
CA MET A 26 -29.48 -13.20 20.12
C MET A 26 -29.55 -11.70 19.78
N PHE A 27 -28.66 -10.88 20.34
CA PHE A 27 -28.57 -9.46 20.01
C PHE A 27 -28.12 -9.21 18.58
N TYR A 28 -27.13 -9.96 18.10
CA TYR A 28 -26.65 -9.90 16.72
C TYR A 28 -27.76 -10.24 15.73
N ASP A 29 -28.43 -11.38 15.90
CA ASP A 29 -29.49 -11.84 15.01
C ASP A 29 -30.71 -10.89 15.05
N TRP A 30 -31.08 -10.42 16.25
CA TRP A 30 -32.11 -9.39 16.38
C TRP A 30 -31.69 -8.11 15.66
N TYR A 31 -30.43 -7.71 15.78
CA TYR A 31 -29.95 -6.49 15.16
C TYR A 31 -30.11 -6.54 13.64
N PHE A 32 -29.65 -7.58 12.97
CA PHE A 32 -29.78 -7.64 11.51
C PHE A 32 -31.22 -7.89 11.04
N ARG A 33 -32.03 -8.64 11.81
CA ARG A 33 -33.43 -8.87 11.45
C ARG A 33 -34.31 -7.62 11.52
N THR A 34 -33.98 -6.65 12.39
CA THR A 34 -34.78 -5.42 12.54
C THR A 34 -34.22 -4.23 11.76
N GLU A 35 -33.31 -4.44 10.81
CA GLU A 35 -32.65 -3.37 10.03
C GLU A 35 -33.66 -2.39 9.40
N GLU A 36 -34.62 -2.90 8.62
CA GLU A 36 -35.63 -2.05 7.94
C GLU A 36 -36.52 -1.24 8.89
N GLU A 37 -36.76 -1.73 10.11
CA GLU A 37 -37.53 -1.01 11.12
C GLU A 37 -36.70 0.09 11.78
N ARG A 38 -35.41 -0.19 12.01
CA ARG A 38 -34.49 0.77 12.61
C ARG A 38 -34.05 1.86 11.65
N ASP A 39 -33.91 1.59 10.36
CA ASP A 39 -33.52 2.59 9.37
C ASP A 39 -34.56 3.72 9.25
N LYS A 40 -35.80 3.46 9.67
CA LYS A 40 -36.88 4.46 9.75
C LYS A 40 -36.82 5.32 11.02
N ILE A 41 -35.89 5.03 11.93
CA ILE A 41 -35.77 5.66 13.24
C ILE A 41 -34.38 6.29 13.33
N ASP A 42 -34.32 7.58 13.65
CA ASP A 42 -33.04 8.23 13.95
C ASP A 42 -32.38 7.57 15.17
N MET A 43 -31.18 6.99 14.98
CA MET A 43 -30.42 6.28 16.01
C MET A 43 -30.07 7.16 17.22
N CYS A 44 -29.98 8.48 17.03
CA CYS A 44 -29.68 9.45 18.09
C CYS A 44 -30.93 9.93 18.84
N SER A 45 -32.12 9.48 18.43
CA SER A 45 -33.38 9.95 18.99
C SER A 45 -33.85 9.14 20.21
N MET A 46 -34.73 9.77 21.01
CA MET A 46 -35.48 9.08 22.07
C MET A 46 -36.31 7.92 21.52
N ALA A 47 -36.75 7.98 20.26
CA ALA A 47 -37.52 6.92 19.62
C ALA A 47 -36.71 5.62 19.47
N TYR A 48 -35.41 5.73 19.19
CA TYR A 48 -34.51 4.57 19.16
C TYR A 48 -34.36 3.92 20.55
N THR A 49 -34.22 4.74 21.59
CA THR A 49 -34.15 4.25 22.98
C THR A 49 -35.46 3.53 23.38
N LEU A 50 -36.62 4.08 23.01
CA LEU A 50 -37.91 3.44 23.26
C LEU A 50 -38.08 2.14 22.46
N PHE A 51 -37.61 2.09 21.22
CA PHE A 51 -37.60 0.89 20.40
C PHE A 51 -36.78 -0.24 21.04
N LEU A 52 -35.60 0.09 21.55
CA LEU A 52 -34.76 -0.86 22.30
C LEU A 52 -35.44 -1.33 23.58
N ARG A 53 -36.04 -0.43 24.38
CA ARG A 53 -36.77 -0.81 25.61
C ARG A 53 -38.01 -1.67 25.33
N LYS A 54 -38.66 -1.50 24.18
CA LYS A 54 -39.77 -2.37 23.76
C LYS A 54 -39.30 -3.78 23.46
N SER A 55 -38.14 -3.92 22.83
CA SER A 55 -37.56 -5.21 22.46
C SER A 55 -36.86 -5.90 23.64
N TRP A 56 -36.31 -5.11 24.56
CA TRP A 56 -35.59 -5.56 25.75
C TRP A 56 -36.11 -4.82 27.00
N PRO A 57 -37.30 -5.20 27.52
CA PRO A 57 -37.95 -4.49 28.63
C PRO A 57 -37.21 -4.60 29.96
N ASN A 58 -36.43 -5.67 30.14
CA ASN A 58 -35.59 -5.85 31.31
C ASN A 58 -34.36 -4.93 31.23
N PRO A 59 -34.11 -4.05 32.22
CA PRO A 59 -32.95 -3.16 32.22
C PRO A 59 -31.61 -3.87 32.04
N GLN A 60 -31.45 -5.08 32.59
CA GLN A 60 -30.21 -5.84 32.46
C GLN A 60 -29.95 -6.29 31.01
N ASP A 61 -31.00 -6.61 30.25
CA ASP A 61 -30.89 -7.03 28.86
C ASP A 61 -30.51 -5.85 27.97
N LEU A 62 -31.02 -4.66 28.30
CA LEU A 62 -30.64 -3.41 27.64
C LEU A 62 -29.17 -3.07 27.89
N ASP A 63 -28.69 -3.21 29.13
CA ASP A 63 -27.28 -2.99 29.47
C ASP A 63 -26.35 -3.99 28.76
N ASP A 64 -26.75 -5.25 28.69
CA ASP A 64 -25.98 -6.29 27.98
C ASP A 64 -25.99 -6.05 26.46
N TYR A 65 -27.11 -5.58 25.90
CA TYR A 65 -27.19 -5.14 24.50
C TYR A 65 -26.22 -3.99 24.23
N PHE A 66 -26.15 -2.98 25.11
CA PHE A 66 -25.21 -1.87 24.94
C PHE A 66 -23.74 -2.29 25.06
N LYS A 67 -23.41 -3.28 25.90
CA LYS A 67 -22.06 -3.85 25.95
C LYS A 67 -21.72 -4.57 24.65
N TRP A 68 -22.64 -5.40 24.15
CA TRP A 68 -22.48 -6.08 22.87
C TRP A 68 -22.35 -5.09 21.71
N SER A 69 -23.19 -4.05 21.66
CA SER A 69 -23.17 -3.06 20.58
C SER A 69 -21.86 -2.28 20.56
N ARG A 70 -21.33 -1.87 21.72
CA ARG A 70 -19.98 -1.28 21.81
C ARG A 70 -18.89 -2.23 21.30
N LYS A 71 -18.98 -3.52 21.63
CA LYS A 71 -18.04 -4.56 21.16
C LYS A 71 -18.14 -4.72 19.64
N TRP A 72 -19.35 -4.83 19.08
CA TRP A 72 -19.57 -5.03 17.66
C TRP A 72 -19.25 -3.78 16.83
N PHE A 73 -19.87 -2.64 17.09
CA PHE A 73 -19.63 -1.41 16.32
C PHE A 73 -18.26 -0.80 16.61
N GLY A 74 -17.75 -0.94 17.83
CA GLY A 74 -16.41 -0.48 18.20
C GLY A 74 -15.28 -1.28 17.56
N ARG A 75 -15.55 -2.45 16.93
CA ARG A 75 -14.52 -3.28 16.30
C ARG A 75 -13.74 -2.55 15.22
N HIS A 76 -14.40 -1.65 14.47
CA HIS A 76 -13.75 -0.84 13.44
C HIS A 76 -12.74 0.13 14.06
N MET A 77 -13.11 0.80 15.16
CA MET A 77 -12.20 1.69 15.90
C MET A 77 -11.02 0.94 16.53
N VAL A 78 -11.26 -0.26 17.05
CA VAL A 78 -10.17 -1.09 17.61
C VAL A 78 -9.20 -1.51 16.51
N ARG A 79 -9.70 -1.93 15.34
CA ARG A 79 -8.86 -2.26 14.18
C ARG A 79 -8.13 -1.05 13.61
N ALA A 80 -8.78 0.10 13.52
CA ALA A 80 -8.16 1.34 13.05
C ALA A 80 -7.06 1.86 13.98
N ARG A 81 -7.10 1.52 15.27
CA ARG A 81 -6.05 1.87 16.24
C ARG A 81 -4.97 0.80 16.38
N TYR A 82 -5.22 -0.39 15.84
CA TYR A 82 -4.24 -1.46 15.87
C TYR A 82 -3.10 -1.13 14.92
N ARG A 83 -1.90 -1.10 15.48
CA ARG A 83 -0.67 -1.02 14.73
C ARG A 83 -0.22 -2.46 14.44
N MET A 84 -0.14 -2.79 13.16
CA MET A 84 0.41 -4.07 12.72
C MET A 84 1.93 -4.05 12.97
N SER A 85 2.55 -5.19 13.24
CA SER A 85 4.01 -5.27 13.14
C SER A 85 4.43 -5.15 11.68
N ASP A 86 5.68 -4.73 11.45
CA ASP A 86 6.24 -4.67 10.10
C ASP A 86 6.16 -6.04 9.41
N GLU A 87 6.42 -7.11 10.16
CA GLU A 87 6.32 -8.49 9.66
C GLU A 87 4.89 -8.88 9.26
N GLU A 88 3.85 -8.48 10.02
CA GLU A 88 2.45 -8.74 9.65
C GLU A 88 2.11 -8.05 8.31
N ILE A 89 2.66 -6.85 8.08
CA ILE A 89 2.47 -6.13 6.82
C ILE A 89 3.22 -6.81 5.68
N PHE A 90 4.48 -7.20 5.87
CA PHE A 90 5.25 -7.90 4.83
C PHE A 90 4.67 -9.28 4.52
N ASP A 91 4.18 -10.02 5.51
CA ASP A 91 3.39 -11.24 5.33
C ASP A 91 2.15 -10.98 4.47
N GLY A 92 1.44 -9.88 4.76
CA GLY A 92 0.29 -9.42 3.98
C GLY A 92 0.67 -9.15 2.52
N VAL A 93 1.76 -8.42 2.28
CA VAL A 93 2.27 -8.13 0.93
C VAL A 93 2.64 -9.43 0.22
N ARG A 94 3.40 -10.33 0.87
CA ARG A 94 3.81 -11.64 0.31
C ARG A 94 2.62 -12.53 -0.06
N GLY A 95 1.53 -12.46 0.71
CA GLY A 95 0.30 -13.21 0.48
C GLY A 95 -0.69 -12.56 -0.50
N THR A 96 -0.42 -11.35 -0.98
CA THR A 96 -1.35 -10.61 -1.86
C THR A 96 -1.27 -11.10 -3.30
N ASN A 97 -2.41 -11.45 -3.88
CA ASN A 97 -2.52 -11.65 -5.33
C ASN A 97 -2.98 -10.36 -6.01
N PHE A 98 -2.05 -9.61 -6.61
CA PHE A 98 -2.31 -8.32 -7.23
C PHE A 98 -3.15 -8.40 -8.52
N ALA A 99 -3.42 -9.60 -9.05
CA ALA A 99 -4.41 -9.78 -10.12
C ALA A 99 -5.87 -9.81 -9.60
N SER A 100 -6.06 -10.01 -8.29
CA SER A 100 -7.37 -10.03 -7.62
C SER A 100 -7.74 -8.63 -7.17
N SER A 101 -8.87 -8.10 -7.66
CA SER A 101 -9.36 -6.78 -7.23
C SER A 101 -9.63 -6.71 -5.72
N GLN A 102 -10.06 -7.82 -5.12
CA GLN A 102 -10.32 -7.89 -3.67
C GLN A 102 -9.02 -7.81 -2.87
N ASP A 103 -7.97 -8.53 -3.30
CA ASP A 103 -6.69 -8.54 -2.60
C ASP A 103 -5.96 -7.21 -2.81
N LEU A 104 -6.03 -6.64 -4.03
CA LEU A 104 -5.53 -5.29 -4.31
C LEU A 104 -6.22 -4.23 -3.45
N ALA A 105 -7.56 -4.27 -3.33
CA ALA A 105 -8.29 -3.33 -2.48
C ALA A 105 -7.88 -3.47 -1.00
N LYS A 106 -7.66 -4.71 -0.54
CA LYS A 106 -7.16 -4.96 0.81
C LYS A 106 -5.74 -4.41 1.00
N HIS A 107 -4.85 -4.59 0.01
CA HIS A 107 -3.51 -4.01 0.02
C HIS A 107 -3.54 -2.49 0.13
N CYS A 108 -4.31 -1.81 -0.74
CA CYS A 108 -4.48 -0.37 -0.69
C CYS A 108 -5.01 0.09 0.67
N TRP A 109 -6.04 -0.60 1.18
CA TRP A 109 -6.59 -0.28 2.50
C TRP A 109 -5.55 -0.43 3.61
N THR A 110 -4.71 -1.46 3.58
CA THR A 110 -3.62 -1.63 4.54
C THR A 110 -2.61 -0.49 4.46
N MET A 111 -2.19 -0.08 3.26
CA MET A 111 -1.21 1.02 3.12
C MET A 111 -1.80 2.37 3.52
N GLU A 112 -3.08 2.63 3.24
CA GLU A 112 -3.71 3.92 3.51
C GLU A 112 -4.25 4.04 4.94
N MET A 113 -4.92 3.01 5.45
CA MET A 113 -5.76 3.10 6.64
C MET A 113 -5.19 2.40 7.87
N SER A 114 -4.00 1.81 7.77
CA SER A 114 -3.34 1.23 8.95
C SER A 114 -2.79 2.31 9.87
N ASN A 115 -2.66 1.97 11.16
CA ASN A 115 -2.03 2.83 12.16
C ASN A 115 -0.51 2.62 12.17
N ASN A 116 0.11 2.54 11.00
CA ASN A 116 1.53 2.29 10.80
C ASN A 116 2.15 3.53 10.17
N PRO A 117 2.83 4.39 10.95
CA PRO A 117 3.43 5.60 10.41
C PRO A 117 4.61 5.32 9.49
N LEU A 118 5.39 4.29 9.80
CA LEU A 118 6.60 3.87 9.08
C LEU A 118 6.72 2.34 9.13
N LEU A 119 7.27 1.76 8.06
CA LEU A 119 7.61 0.36 7.92
C LEU A 119 9.11 0.24 7.75
N VAL A 120 9.84 -0.31 8.72
CA VAL A 120 11.30 -0.37 8.65
C VAL A 120 11.71 -1.46 7.65
N LEU A 121 12.42 -1.04 6.60
CA LEU A 121 12.94 -1.97 5.59
C LEU A 121 14.22 -2.65 6.06
N GLY A 122 15.09 -1.89 6.73
CA GLY A 122 16.41 -2.32 7.16
C GLY A 122 17.40 -1.16 7.12
N SER A 123 18.68 -1.49 7.01
CA SER A 123 19.78 -0.51 7.01
C SER A 123 20.69 -0.68 5.80
N ALA A 124 21.31 0.39 5.33
CA ALA A 124 22.33 0.31 4.28
C ALA A 124 23.41 1.37 4.49
N ARG A 125 24.55 1.17 3.81
CA ARG A 125 25.62 2.17 3.78
C ARG A 125 25.25 3.32 2.84
N LEU A 126 25.15 4.51 3.40
CA LEU A 126 24.98 5.77 2.69
C LEU A 126 26.15 6.71 3.03
N ARG A 127 26.88 7.18 2.01
CA ARG A 127 28.03 8.10 2.17
C ARG A 127 29.11 7.62 3.15
N GLY A 128 29.26 6.29 3.30
CA GLY A 128 30.27 5.67 4.17
C GLY A 128 29.77 5.28 5.56
N SER A 129 28.62 5.81 6.00
CA SER A 129 27.99 5.46 7.28
C SER A 129 26.79 4.55 7.06
N ILE A 130 26.49 3.68 8.03
CA ILE A 130 25.26 2.87 8.01
C ILE A 130 24.11 3.75 8.51
N THR A 131 22.97 3.72 7.82
CA THR A 131 21.74 4.36 8.28
C THR A 131 20.52 3.49 7.96
N GLY A 132 19.40 3.78 8.64
CA GLY A 132 18.13 3.10 8.47
C GLY A 132 17.31 3.63 7.30
N PHE A 133 16.49 2.73 6.74
CA PHE A 133 15.53 3.02 5.69
C PHE A 133 14.17 2.46 6.08
N ALA A 134 13.13 3.25 5.81
CA ALA A 134 11.75 2.89 6.08
C ALA A 134 10.85 3.29 4.91
N VAL A 135 9.63 2.76 4.90
CA VAL A 135 8.55 3.19 4.02
C VAL A 135 7.53 3.95 4.84
N GLN A 136 7.23 5.18 4.46
CA GLN A 136 6.00 5.83 4.88
C GLN A 136 4.85 5.31 3.99
N PRO A 137 3.88 4.57 4.54
CA PRO A 137 2.86 3.91 3.73
C PRO A 137 2.01 4.88 2.89
N ASP A 138 1.87 4.58 1.61
CA ASP A 138 1.00 5.28 0.65
C ASP A 138 0.76 4.34 -0.55
N SER A 139 -0.49 4.15 -0.94
CA SER A 139 -0.83 3.27 -2.08
C SER A 139 -0.72 3.96 -3.43
N THR A 140 -0.53 5.28 -3.48
CA THR A 140 -0.61 6.13 -4.68
C THR A 140 0.47 7.21 -4.75
N PHE A 141 1.63 7.00 -4.12
CA PHE A 141 2.76 7.94 -4.13
C PHE A 141 3.27 8.26 -5.55
N LEU A 142 3.48 7.23 -6.37
CA LEU A 142 3.84 7.33 -7.79
C LEU A 142 2.59 7.42 -8.66
N TRP A 143 2.73 8.14 -9.78
CA TRP A 143 1.65 8.35 -10.74
C TRP A 143 2.06 8.00 -12.17
N PRO A 144 1.10 7.55 -13.01
CA PRO A 144 1.34 7.40 -14.43
C PRO A 144 1.71 8.77 -15.04
N THR A 145 2.72 8.78 -15.90
CA THR A 145 3.16 9.97 -16.65
C THR A 145 2.06 10.47 -17.58
N PHE A 146 1.24 9.55 -18.09
CA PHE A 146 0.05 9.83 -18.90
C PHE A 146 -1.06 8.92 -18.44
N ASP A 147 -2.23 9.48 -18.16
CA ASP A 147 -3.41 8.71 -17.78
C ASP A 147 -4.54 8.89 -18.80
N SER A 148 -5.18 7.79 -19.14
CA SER A 148 -6.30 7.73 -20.09
C SER A 148 -7.38 6.82 -19.49
N PRO A 149 -8.15 7.33 -18.52
CA PRO A 149 -8.99 6.52 -17.64
C PRO A 149 -10.11 5.77 -18.37
N ASP A 150 -10.43 6.15 -19.61
CA ASP A 150 -11.48 5.55 -20.42
C ASP A 150 -11.09 4.20 -21.05
N GLU A 151 -9.85 3.72 -20.88
CA GLU A 151 -9.43 2.44 -21.46
C GLU A 151 -9.89 1.22 -20.65
N LEU A 152 -10.50 0.25 -21.32
CA LEU A 152 -11.03 -0.96 -20.68
C LEU A 152 -9.91 -1.84 -20.09
N GLY A 153 -10.18 -2.44 -18.93
CA GLY A 153 -9.28 -3.37 -18.26
C GLY A 153 -8.15 -2.71 -17.47
N LEU A 154 -8.19 -1.39 -17.30
CA LEU A 154 -7.27 -0.63 -16.44
C LEU A 154 -7.38 -1.07 -14.97
N MET A 155 -6.22 -1.28 -14.35
CA MET A 155 -6.09 -1.53 -12.92
C MET A 155 -6.02 -0.23 -12.14
N HIS A 156 -6.23 -0.29 -10.82
CA HIS A 156 -6.16 0.85 -9.91
C HIS A 156 -4.79 1.58 -9.93
N GLU A 157 -4.73 2.84 -9.45
CA GLU A 157 -3.53 3.72 -9.52
C GLU A 157 -2.37 3.20 -8.67
N SER A 158 -2.68 2.32 -7.73
CA SER A 158 -1.71 1.60 -6.92
C SER A 158 -0.99 0.48 -7.64
N LEU A 159 -1.42 0.12 -8.86
CA LEU A 159 -0.81 -0.91 -9.70
C LEU A 159 -0.41 -0.31 -11.04
N LEU A 160 0.89 -0.06 -11.18
CA LEU A 160 1.48 0.65 -12.30
C LEU A 160 2.48 -0.25 -13.04
N ALA A 161 3.04 0.26 -14.12
CA ALA A 161 4.12 -0.37 -14.83
C ALA A 161 5.14 0.65 -15.30
N ILE A 162 6.38 0.21 -15.42
CA ILE A 162 7.51 1.02 -15.88
C ILE A 162 8.32 0.23 -16.89
N ASN A 163 8.74 0.91 -17.95
CA ASN A 163 9.67 0.37 -18.94
C ASN A 163 11.01 1.09 -18.77
N LEU A 164 12.05 0.36 -18.33
CA LEU A 164 13.40 0.85 -18.09
C LEU A 164 14.21 1.13 -19.38
N ASP A 165 13.67 0.77 -20.56
CA ASP A 165 14.24 1.11 -21.86
C ASP A 165 13.68 2.40 -22.48
N VAL A 166 12.52 2.89 -22.03
CA VAL A 166 11.81 4.03 -22.64
C VAL A 166 11.97 5.31 -21.82
N PRO A 167 12.86 6.24 -22.22
CA PRO A 167 13.04 7.50 -21.51
C PRO A 167 11.85 8.44 -21.70
N ILE A 168 11.55 9.27 -20.69
CA ILE A 168 10.65 10.42 -20.85
C ILE A 168 11.39 11.52 -21.61
N ASN A 169 10.73 12.16 -22.58
CA ASN A 169 11.19 13.44 -23.13
C ASN A 169 10.18 14.53 -22.78
N MET A 170 10.47 15.30 -21.73
CA MET A 170 9.64 16.45 -21.31
C MET A 170 9.78 17.68 -22.22
N SER A 171 10.71 17.67 -23.20
CA SER A 171 10.91 18.79 -24.14
C SER A 171 10.00 18.69 -25.37
N GLY A 172 8.82 19.30 -25.27
CA GLY A 172 7.90 19.54 -26.40
C GLY A 172 6.99 18.35 -26.73
N PHE A 173 5.86 18.26 -26.03
CA PHE A 173 4.80 17.28 -26.25
C PHE A 173 4.41 17.13 -27.73
N PRO A 174 4.59 15.95 -28.35
CA PRO A 174 3.89 15.60 -29.58
C PRO A 174 2.51 15.02 -29.25
N LYS A 175 1.47 15.58 -29.89
CA LYS A 175 0.14 14.95 -29.99
C LYS A 175 0.28 13.58 -30.65
N THR A 176 -0.15 12.53 -29.94
CA THR A 176 -0.39 11.16 -30.45
C THR A 176 0.80 10.45 -31.13
N LEU A 177 1.32 9.39 -30.49
CA LEU A 177 1.68 8.11 -31.13
C LEU A 177 2.15 7.07 -30.08
N THR A 178 1.38 5.99 -29.97
CA THR A 178 1.54 4.86 -29.05
C THR A 178 2.43 3.80 -29.70
N ARG A 179 3.52 3.36 -29.06
CA ARG A 179 4.13 2.08 -29.46
C ARG A 179 3.32 0.98 -28.77
N CYS A 180 2.79 0.04 -29.53
CA CYS A 180 2.35 -1.21 -28.93
C CYS A 180 3.63 -1.87 -28.43
N VAL A 181 3.78 -2.06 -27.11
CA VAL A 181 4.80 -3.00 -26.62
C VAL A 181 4.51 -4.30 -27.36
N ASP A 182 5.47 -4.79 -28.15
CA ASP A 182 5.32 -6.10 -28.76
C ASP A 182 5.07 -7.06 -27.59
N GLN A 183 3.86 -7.61 -27.51
CA GLN A 183 3.53 -8.65 -26.56
C GLN A 183 4.37 -9.85 -26.96
N THR A 184 5.59 -9.91 -26.46
CA THR A 184 6.45 -11.08 -26.60
C THR A 184 5.80 -12.16 -25.76
N PHE A 185 5.48 -13.30 -26.36
CA PHE A 185 4.94 -14.43 -25.62
C PHE A 185 6.09 -15.38 -25.28
N VAL A 186 6.27 -15.67 -23.99
CA VAL A 186 7.24 -16.68 -23.55
C VAL A 186 6.53 -18.00 -23.32
N SER A 187 7.16 -19.11 -23.72
CA SER A 187 6.66 -20.44 -23.38
C SER A 187 6.98 -20.75 -21.92
N HIS A 188 5.96 -20.83 -21.08
CA HIS A 188 6.07 -21.31 -19.71
C HIS A 188 5.22 -22.57 -19.56
N ASN A 189 5.85 -23.72 -19.29
CA ASN A 189 5.20 -25.04 -19.25
C ASN A 189 4.35 -25.35 -20.51
N ASP A 190 4.96 -25.23 -21.70
CA ASP A 190 4.32 -25.46 -23.01
C ASP A 190 3.12 -24.54 -23.32
N ARG A 191 3.03 -23.38 -22.65
CA ARG A 191 1.98 -22.38 -22.87
C ARG A 191 2.58 -21.00 -23.14
N LEU A 192 2.06 -20.32 -24.15
CA LEU A 192 2.44 -18.94 -24.49
C LEU A 192 1.80 -17.95 -23.50
N VAL A 193 2.64 -17.23 -22.76
CA VAL A 193 2.26 -16.22 -21.75
C VAL A 193 2.82 -14.86 -22.18
N PRO A 194 2.06 -13.76 -22.17
CA PRO A 194 2.59 -12.41 -22.38
C PRO A 194 3.72 -12.15 -21.39
N ASP A 195 4.87 -11.77 -21.93
CA ASP A 195 6.04 -11.44 -21.15
C ASP A 195 5.82 -10.08 -20.49
N CYS A 196 5.64 -10.05 -19.17
CA CYS A 196 5.63 -8.79 -18.42
C CYS A 196 7.02 -8.17 -18.33
N THR A 197 8.05 -8.89 -18.79
CA THR A 197 9.44 -8.57 -18.59
C THR A 197 10.28 -8.97 -19.81
N GLN A 198 10.48 -8.10 -20.81
CA GLN A 198 11.36 -8.45 -21.93
C GLN A 198 12.76 -8.86 -21.42
N PHE A 199 13.13 -10.14 -21.54
CA PHE A 199 14.39 -10.66 -20.97
C PHE A 199 15.21 -11.54 -21.93
N HIS A 200 16.53 -11.34 -21.85
CA HIS A 200 17.52 -12.42 -21.93
C HIS A 200 17.86 -12.84 -20.49
N PRO A 201 17.98 -14.13 -20.12
CA PRO A 201 18.18 -14.62 -18.73
C PRO A 201 19.45 -14.13 -18.01
N SER A 202 20.27 -13.31 -18.67
CA SER A 202 21.49 -12.69 -18.16
C SER A 202 21.38 -11.17 -17.99
N GLN A 203 20.20 -10.58 -18.16
CA GLN A 203 19.96 -9.13 -18.14
C GLN A 203 18.90 -8.74 -17.10
N ILE A 204 18.94 -7.50 -16.63
CA ILE A 204 17.99 -6.90 -15.67
C ILE A 204 16.66 -6.60 -16.40
N PRO A 205 15.48 -6.79 -15.78
CA PRO A 205 14.20 -6.59 -16.46
C PRO A 205 14.10 -5.18 -17.01
N THR A 206 13.71 -5.06 -18.27
CA THR A 206 13.46 -3.75 -18.88
C THR A 206 12.01 -3.32 -18.81
N ASN A 207 11.12 -4.18 -18.32
CA ASN A 207 9.72 -3.88 -18.05
C ASN A 207 9.34 -4.54 -16.72
N LEU A 208 8.59 -3.84 -15.90
CA LEU A 208 8.02 -4.41 -14.69
C LEU A 208 6.66 -3.76 -14.36
N VAL A 209 5.72 -4.59 -13.93
CA VAL A 209 4.49 -4.16 -13.25
C VAL A 209 4.81 -4.10 -11.77
N PHE A 210 4.26 -3.12 -11.06
CA PHE A 210 4.51 -2.96 -9.64
C PHE A 210 3.32 -2.43 -8.85
N ALA A 211 3.23 -2.86 -7.60
CA ALA A 211 2.31 -2.35 -6.61
C ALA A 211 3.05 -1.45 -5.62
N GLN A 212 2.41 -0.36 -5.19
CA GLN A 212 3.06 0.63 -4.32
C GLN A 212 2.96 0.26 -2.83
N LEU A 213 4.03 0.49 -2.08
CA LEU A 213 4.05 0.42 -0.62
C LEU A 213 4.04 1.81 0.01
N GLY A 214 4.69 2.79 -0.60
CA GLY A 214 4.72 4.18 -0.12
C GLY A 214 6.01 4.90 -0.45
N GLU A 215 6.31 5.97 0.28
CA GLU A 215 7.53 6.76 0.11
C GLU A 215 8.70 6.19 0.92
N LEU A 216 9.88 6.10 0.30
CA LEU A 216 11.12 5.75 0.96
C LEU A 216 11.60 6.92 1.82
N CYS A 217 11.84 6.64 3.09
CA CYS A 217 12.42 7.56 4.07
C CYS A 217 13.80 7.07 4.53
N VAL A 218 14.67 8.02 4.87
CA VAL A 218 15.99 7.77 5.44
C VAL A 218 16.04 8.29 6.88
N PHE A 219 16.72 7.57 7.75
CA PHE A 219 16.98 8.03 9.12
C PHE A 219 18.10 9.08 9.12
N THR A 220 17.87 10.23 9.77
CA THR A 220 18.86 11.32 9.83
C THR A 220 19.66 11.37 11.12
N GLY A 221 19.25 10.61 12.13
CA GLY A 221 19.94 10.49 13.42
C GLY A 221 21.05 9.44 13.45
N ASP A 222 21.52 9.15 14.66
CA ASP A 222 22.44 8.04 14.93
C ASP A 222 21.68 6.71 14.89
N TRP A 223 21.74 6.05 13.74
CA TRP A 223 21.05 4.77 13.52
C TRP A 223 21.54 3.66 14.46
N GLU A 224 22.84 3.62 14.79
CA GLU A 224 23.39 2.56 15.65
C GLU A 224 22.84 2.66 17.07
N ALA A 225 22.73 3.89 17.60
CA ALA A 225 22.07 4.14 18.87
C ALA A 225 20.55 3.85 18.81
N ALA A 226 19.87 4.34 17.78
CA ALA A 226 18.41 4.21 17.68
C ALA A 226 17.95 2.77 17.48
N SER A 227 18.65 1.99 16.66
CA SER A 227 18.32 0.58 16.37
C SER A 227 18.67 -0.39 17.51
N SER A 228 19.52 0.03 18.46
CA SER A 228 19.88 -0.80 19.63
C SER A 228 19.00 -0.57 20.84
N ASP A 229 18.40 0.63 20.97
CA ASP A 229 17.44 0.96 22.02
C ASP A 229 15.98 0.60 21.65
N SER A 230 15.66 0.41 20.38
CA SER A 230 14.32 0.04 19.91
C SER A 230 13.99 -1.42 20.26
N GLY A 231 13.37 -1.62 21.42
CA GLY A 231 12.99 -2.95 21.92
C GLY A 231 11.82 -3.62 21.19
N ASP A 232 11.05 -2.88 20.40
CA ASP A 232 9.91 -3.38 19.62
C ASP A 232 9.57 -2.33 18.54
N ASP A 233 9.63 -2.69 17.25
CA ASP A 233 9.00 -2.09 16.05
C ASP A 233 8.97 -0.54 15.87
N ASP A 234 9.66 0.21 16.71
CA ASP A 234 9.66 1.66 16.79
C ASP A 234 11.10 2.16 16.93
N VAL A 235 11.68 2.58 15.80
CA VAL A 235 12.90 3.37 15.82
C VAL A 235 12.49 4.84 15.89
N ASP A 236 12.39 5.32 17.12
CA ASP A 236 12.13 6.73 17.42
C ASP A 236 13.26 7.61 16.85
N GLY A 237 12.88 8.62 16.06
CA GLY A 237 13.81 9.61 15.55
C GLY A 237 13.28 10.35 14.32
N GLU A 238 14.15 11.14 13.72
CA GLU A 238 13.82 11.96 12.56
C GLU A 238 14.05 11.18 11.27
N TRP A 239 13.00 11.13 10.45
CA TRP A 239 12.96 10.45 9.17
C TRP A 239 12.71 11.48 8.08
N GLU A 240 13.55 11.47 7.05
CA GLU A 240 13.41 12.38 5.91
C GLU A 240 12.92 11.64 4.67
N PRO A 241 11.91 12.18 3.96
CA PRO A 241 11.46 11.64 2.69
C PRO A 241 12.56 11.79 1.62
N THR A 242 12.66 10.79 0.74
CA THR A 242 13.71 10.75 -0.29
C THR A 242 13.20 11.14 -1.68
N GLY A 243 11.88 11.15 -1.89
CA GLY A 243 11.25 11.28 -3.21
C GLY A 243 11.18 9.98 -4.01
N PHE A 244 11.63 8.85 -3.45
CA PHE A 244 11.51 7.53 -4.10
C PHE A 244 10.28 6.79 -3.58
N GLY A 245 9.46 6.24 -4.48
CA GLY A 245 8.41 5.29 -4.13
C GLY A 245 9.00 3.89 -3.98
N VAL A 246 8.71 3.23 -2.86
CA VAL A 246 9.00 1.81 -2.66
C VAL A 246 7.85 0.99 -3.24
N VAL A 247 8.20 0.06 -4.12
CA VAL A 247 7.24 -0.73 -4.88
C VAL A 247 7.62 -2.20 -4.91
N VAL A 248 6.62 -3.06 -5.01
CA VAL A 248 6.75 -4.51 -5.16
C VAL A 248 6.60 -4.87 -6.63
N GLU A 249 7.60 -5.53 -7.21
CA GLU A 249 7.47 -6.13 -8.55
C GLU A 249 6.38 -7.22 -8.53
N VAL A 250 5.43 -7.11 -9.44
CA VAL A 250 4.30 -8.02 -9.62
C VAL A 250 4.51 -8.86 -10.87
N GLN A 251 4.50 -10.18 -10.70
CA GLN A 251 4.60 -11.15 -11.78
C GLN A 251 3.30 -11.19 -12.60
N SER A 252 3.36 -11.78 -13.80
CA SER A 252 2.20 -11.90 -14.69
C SER A 252 1.01 -12.61 -14.04
N ASN A 253 1.24 -13.54 -13.11
CA ASN A 253 0.21 -14.25 -12.35
C ASN A 253 -0.33 -13.46 -11.13
N GLY A 254 0.08 -12.20 -10.95
CA GLY A 254 -0.28 -11.35 -9.82
C GLY A 254 0.53 -11.58 -8.55
N GLN A 255 1.49 -12.53 -8.54
CA GLN A 255 2.29 -12.81 -7.36
C GLN A 255 3.40 -11.78 -7.17
N PRO A 256 3.69 -11.39 -5.93
CA PRO A 256 4.73 -10.41 -5.63
C PRO A 256 6.11 -11.08 -5.67
N LYS A 257 7.14 -10.33 -6.06
CA LYS A 257 8.48 -10.89 -6.29
C LYS A 257 9.60 -10.24 -5.50
N CYS A 258 9.82 -8.94 -5.66
CA CYS A 258 10.93 -8.23 -5.00
C CYS A 258 10.68 -6.73 -4.89
N LEU A 259 11.49 -6.01 -4.11
CA LEU A 259 11.32 -4.56 -3.94
C LEU A 259 12.21 -3.72 -4.83
N TRP A 260 11.64 -2.60 -5.27
CA TRP A 260 12.28 -1.55 -6.04
C TRP A 260 12.03 -0.20 -5.38
N ALA A 261 12.95 0.75 -5.56
CA ALA A 261 12.75 2.16 -5.30
C ALA A 261 12.75 2.90 -6.65
N ILE A 262 11.69 3.65 -6.93
CA ILE A 262 11.51 4.40 -8.18
C ILE A 262 11.36 5.88 -7.83
N TYR A 263 12.16 6.74 -8.46
CA TYR A 263 12.08 8.17 -8.21
C TYR A 263 10.77 8.74 -8.75
N ASN A 264 10.11 9.59 -7.95
CA ASN A 264 8.90 10.28 -8.37
C ASN A 264 9.27 11.51 -9.23
N CYS A 265 9.12 11.38 -10.54
CA CYS A 265 9.35 12.48 -11.47
C CYS A 265 8.14 13.43 -11.62
N MET A 266 7.01 13.12 -10.98
CA MET A 266 5.80 13.92 -11.03
C MET A 266 5.64 14.69 -9.72
N PRO A 267 5.10 15.93 -9.75
CA PRO A 267 4.75 16.61 -8.51
C PRO A 267 3.73 15.75 -7.71
N PRO A 268 3.78 15.77 -6.37
CA PRO A 268 2.73 15.18 -5.55
C PRO A 268 1.37 15.70 -6.00
N ARG A 269 0.35 14.83 -5.96
CA ARG A 269 -1.02 15.24 -6.25
C ARG A 269 -1.37 16.42 -5.33
N GLU A 270 -1.82 17.53 -5.90
CA GLU A 270 -2.61 18.50 -5.14
C GLU A 270 -3.94 17.79 -4.87
N ASP A 271 -4.04 17.13 -3.73
CA ASP A 271 -5.29 16.51 -3.32
C ASP A 271 -6.34 17.62 -3.25
N LEU A 272 -7.52 17.36 -3.82
CA LEU A 272 -8.71 18.14 -3.56
C LEU A 272 -8.84 18.24 -2.04
N GLU A 273 -8.68 19.47 -1.51
CA GLU A 273 -8.79 19.85 -0.11
C GLU A 273 -9.17 18.67 0.79
N ASP A 274 -8.18 18.07 1.45
CA ASP A 274 -8.42 17.15 2.55
C ASP A 274 -9.30 17.88 3.57
N GLU A 275 -10.63 17.75 3.45
CA GLU A 275 -11.51 18.10 4.56
C GLU A 275 -11.04 17.20 5.70
N PRO A 276 -10.49 17.78 6.79
CA PRO A 276 -9.94 16.99 7.86
C PRO A 276 -11.08 16.14 8.41
N CYS A 277 -10.99 14.82 8.23
CA CYS A 277 -11.80 13.93 9.03
C CYS A 277 -11.46 14.24 10.50
N ASP A 278 -12.45 14.74 11.25
CA ASP A 278 -12.36 15.18 12.66
C ASP A 278 -11.90 14.10 13.66
N PHE A 279 -11.42 12.96 13.20
CA PHE A 279 -10.75 11.98 14.04
C PHE A 279 -9.25 12.24 14.03
N ASP A 280 -8.72 12.43 15.24
CA ASP A 280 -7.35 12.73 15.67
C ASP A 280 -6.27 11.72 15.20
N ILE A 281 -6.27 11.37 13.92
CA ILE A 281 -5.18 10.73 13.15
C ILE A 281 -4.25 11.83 12.57
N ASN A 282 -4.58 13.10 12.84
CA ASN A 282 -3.90 14.30 12.36
C ASN A 282 -2.52 14.57 12.99
N THR A 283 -2.02 13.71 13.86
CA THR A 283 -0.70 13.89 14.50
C THR A 283 0.47 13.23 13.77
N GLN A 284 0.26 12.45 12.71
CA GLN A 284 1.37 11.83 11.96
C GLN A 284 1.36 12.02 10.43
N ARG A 285 0.24 12.43 9.82
CA ARG A 285 0.18 12.71 8.36
C ARG A 285 0.69 14.09 7.94
N LYS A 286 1.29 14.86 8.86
CA LYS A 286 1.69 16.27 8.66
C LYS A 286 2.93 16.51 7.78
N HIS A 287 3.34 15.54 6.96
CA HIS A 287 4.55 15.65 6.13
C HIS A 287 4.32 15.87 4.62
N ARG A 288 3.08 15.92 4.12
CA ARG A 288 2.81 16.22 2.69
C ARG A 288 3.18 17.65 2.24
N GLY A 289 3.55 18.54 3.17
CA GLY A 289 3.84 19.95 2.91
C GLY A 289 5.29 20.38 3.02
N ILE A 290 6.26 19.47 2.90
CA ILE A 290 7.67 19.88 2.80
C ILE A 290 7.93 20.16 1.32
N GLU A 291 8.13 21.44 0.98
CA GLU A 291 8.77 21.87 -0.26
C GLU A 291 9.92 20.89 -0.53
N GLN A 292 9.86 20.13 -1.64
CA GLN A 292 10.93 19.23 -2.06
C GLN A 292 12.22 20.04 -2.17
N GLY A 293 12.93 20.18 -1.04
CA GLY A 293 14.14 20.95 -0.98
C GLY A 293 15.18 20.24 -1.84
N ASP A 294 16.04 21.03 -2.46
CA ASP A 294 17.26 20.63 -3.18
C ASP A 294 18.23 19.74 -2.35
N GLY A 295 17.81 19.27 -1.16
CA GLY A 295 18.56 18.47 -0.20
C GLY A 295 18.26 16.96 -0.22
N SER A 296 17.45 16.42 -1.13
CA SER A 296 17.27 14.96 -1.21
C SER A 296 18.64 14.28 -1.33
N ILE A 297 18.95 13.42 -0.36
CA ILE A 297 20.24 12.71 -0.22
C ILE A 297 20.66 11.93 -1.48
N PHE A 298 19.69 11.59 -2.34
CA PHE A 298 19.85 10.90 -3.61
C PHE A 298 19.92 11.83 -4.83
N ASN A 299 19.59 13.13 -4.68
CA ASN A 299 19.72 14.17 -5.70
C ASN A 299 20.98 15.04 -5.54
N ASP A 300 21.90 14.67 -4.63
CA ASP A 300 23.22 15.33 -4.53
C ASP A 300 23.92 15.28 -5.90
N PRO A 301 24.32 16.41 -6.51
CA PRO A 301 25.01 16.43 -7.80
C PRO A 301 26.35 15.68 -7.81
N LYS A 302 26.89 15.29 -6.64
CA LYS A 302 28.04 14.38 -6.51
C LYS A 302 27.65 12.90 -6.56
N MET A 303 26.40 12.55 -6.23
CA MET A 303 25.82 11.25 -6.52
C MET A 303 25.41 11.23 -8.00
N ASN A 304 25.71 10.14 -8.72
CA ASN A 304 25.17 10.00 -10.07
C ASN A 304 23.64 9.97 -9.98
N PRO A 305 22.91 10.71 -10.84
CA PRO A 305 21.45 10.73 -10.79
C PRO A 305 20.91 9.30 -10.91
N CYS A 306 19.93 8.97 -10.07
CA CYS A 306 19.34 7.65 -9.96
C CYS A 306 17.82 7.75 -10.04
N PHE A 307 17.19 6.88 -10.81
CA PHE A 307 15.74 6.90 -11.03
C PHE A 307 15.06 5.57 -10.71
N ALA A 308 15.81 4.46 -10.76
CA ALA A 308 15.31 3.16 -10.35
C ALA A 308 16.43 2.34 -9.70
N MET A 309 16.14 1.81 -8.52
CA MET A 309 17.02 0.93 -7.77
C MET A 309 16.28 -0.36 -7.44
N LYS A 310 16.98 -1.48 -7.58
CA LYS A 310 16.51 -2.74 -7.00
C LYS A 310 16.99 -2.79 -5.54
N ILE A 311 16.09 -3.06 -4.61
CA ILE A 311 16.39 -3.10 -3.17
C ILE A 311 16.69 -4.54 -2.75
N THR A 312 15.90 -5.51 -3.23
CA THR A 312 16.04 -6.93 -2.90
C THR A 312 15.81 -7.83 -4.09
N ASN A 313 16.18 -9.12 -3.97
CA ASN A 313 15.94 -10.13 -5.00
C ASN A 313 14.65 -10.94 -4.77
N ASP A 314 14.18 -10.98 -3.53
CA ASP A 314 12.93 -11.61 -3.11
C ASP A 314 12.25 -10.77 -2.03
N LEU A 315 11.18 -11.32 -1.42
CA LEU A 315 10.44 -10.67 -0.35
C LEU A 315 10.69 -11.25 1.06
N GLN A 316 11.74 -12.05 1.24
CA GLN A 316 12.05 -12.75 2.51
C GLN A 316 13.05 -11.98 3.38
N ASP A 317 13.68 -10.92 2.83
CA ASP A 317 14.79 -10.20 3.47
C ASP A 317 14.45 -8.74 3.84
N PHE A 318 13.40 -8.53 4.64
CA PHE A 318 13.08 -7.20 5.21
C PHE A 318 13.01 -7.22 6.73
N GLY A 319 13.12 -6.03 7.30
CA GLY A 319 12.95 -5.76 8.71
C GLY A 319 14.13 -5.00 9.31
N PRO A 320 14.01 -4.52 10.56
CA PRO A 320 14.98 -3.64 11.21
C PRO A 320 16.42 -4.15 11.24
N SER A 321 16.59 -5.48 11.26
CA SER A 321 17.90 -6.15 11.34
C SER A 321 18.52 -6.49 9.98
N LYS A 322 17.84 -6.21 8.87
CA LYS A 322 18.30 -6.59 7.53
C LYS A 322 19.22 -5.52 6.94
N GLU A 323 20.26 -5.96 6.24
CA GLU A 323 21.11 -5.09 5.42
C GLU A 323 20.57 -5.05 4.00
N LEU A 324 20.24 -3.84 3.54
CA LEU A 324 19.71 -3.58 2.20
C LEU A 324 20.85 -3.29 1.22
N ASN A 325 20.64 -3.68 -0.04
CA ASN A 325 21.57 -3.37 -1.12
C ASN A 325 20.86 -2.64 -2.25
N PHE A 326 21.05 -1.33 -2.31
CA PHE A 326 20.50 -0.49 -3.37
C PHE A 326 21.32 -0.64 -4.66
N GLN A 327 20.87 -1.51 -5.55
CA GLN A 327 21.47 -1.67 -6.87
C GLN A 327 20.85 -0.66 -7.84
N VAL A 328 21.63 0.36 -8.23
CA VAL A 328 21.22 1.33 -9.25
C VAL A 328 21.05 0.62 -10.60
N VAL A 329 19.83 0.64 -11.13
CA VAL A 329 19.48 0.03 -12.41
C VAL A 329 19.28 1.09 -13.49
N CYS A 330 18.66 2.22 -13.16
CA CYS A 330 18.38 3.28 -14.12
C CYS A 330 18.85 4.65 -13.61
N LYS A 331 19.48 5.43 -14.50
CA LYS A 331 20.03 6.77 -14.24
C LYS A 331 19.39 7.87 -15.10
N ARG A 332 18.21 7.60 -15.65
CA ARG A 332 17.43 8.52 -16.48
C ARG A 332 15.95 8.43 -16.15
N GLU A 333 15.20 9.49 -16.42
CA GLU A 333 13.74 9.54 -16.24
C GLU A 333 13.02 8.55 -17.16
N MET A 334 12.06 7.82 -16.61
CA MET A 334 11.37 6.71 -17.28
C MET A 334 9.86 6.88 -17.20
N GLN A 335 9.17 6.45 -18.26
CA GLN A 335 7.73 6.55 -18.32
C GLN A 335 7.07 5.52 -17.39
N ILE A 336 6.21 6.01 -16.49
CA ILE A 336 5.30 5.19 -15.69
C ILE A 336 3.93 5.21 -16.38
N VAL A 337 3.28 4.05 -16.46
CA VAL A 337 1.96 3.86 -17.05
C VAL A 337 1.10 3.00 -16.12
N ARG A 338 -0.20 2.91 -16.38
CA ARG A 338 -1.07 2.03 -15.59
C ARG A 338 -0.79 0.57 -15.91
N ALA A 339 -1.18 -0.33 -15.02
CA ALA A 339 -1.27 -1.75 -15.36
C ALA A 339 -2.66 -2.09 -15.93
N LYS A 340 -2.76 -3.23 -16.64
CA LYS A 340 -4.01 -3.79 -17.17
C LYS A 340 -4.15 -5.26 -16.82
N VAL A 341 -5.41 -5.69 -16.64
CA VAL A 341 -5.76 -7.10 -16.57
C VAL A 341 -6.07 -7.63 -17.96
N TRP A 342 -5.45 -8.74 -18.29
CA TRP A 342 -5.71 -9.52 -19.48
C TRP A 342 -6.33 -10.85 -19.09
N GLU A 343 -7.51 -11.17 -19.64
CA GLU A 343 -8.14 -12.48 -19.47
C GLU A 343 -7.77 -13.41 -20.64
N TYR A 344 -7.24 -14.59 -20.34
CA TYR A 344 -6.97 -15.62 -21.33
C TYR A 344 -8.27 -16.27 -21.80
N GLY A 345 -8.25 -16.88 -22.99
CA GLY A 345 -9.40 -17.65 -23.49
C GLY A 345 -9.81 -18.86 -22.63
N ASP A 346 -9.05 -19.18 -21.58
CA ASP A 346 -9.36 -20.21 -20.59
C ASP A 346 -9.78 -19.65 -19.22
N GLY A 347 -10.03 -18.34 -19.11
CA GLY A 347 -10.52 -17.66 -17.90
C GLY A 347 -9.46 -17.29 -16.88
N ARG A 348 -8.17 -17.54 -17.16
CA ARG A 348 -7.07 -17.06 -16.29
C ARG A 348 -6.88 -15.55 -16.46
N LEU A 349 -6.40 -14.88 -15.43
CA LEU A 349 -6.07 -13.45 -15.47
C LEU A 349 -4.55 -13.23 -15.43
N ALA A 350 -4.07 -12.22 -16.14
CA ALA A 350 -2.69 -11.75 -16.06
C ALA A 350 -2.62 -10.23 -15.93
N VAL A 351 -1.60 -9.73 -15.22
CA VAL A 351 -1.34 -8.29 -15.09
C VAL A 351 -0.19 -7.89 -16.02
N VAL A 352 -0.42 -6.90 -16.87
CA VAL A 352 0.54 -6.44 -17.89
C VAL A 352 0.65 -4.90 -17.90
N PRO A 353 1.76 -4.32 -18.39
CA PRO A 353 1.84 -2.89 -18.61
C PRO A 353 0.78 -2.38 -19.61
N GLU A 354 0.22 -1.20 -19.35
CA GLU A 354 -0.42 -0.40 -20.38
C GLU A 354 0.61 0.09 -21.42
N ARG A 355 0.16 0.47 -22.62
CA ARG A 355 1.05 0.84 -23.72
C ARG A 355 1.93 2.05 -23.35
N VAL A 356 3.23 1.93 -23.64
CA VAL A 356 4.23 3.00 -23.44
C VAL A 356 4.39 3.81 -24.74
N ALA A 357 4.59 5.13 -24.65
CA ALA A 357 4.80 5.98 -25.82
C ALA A 357 6.31 6.09 -26.14
N SER A 358 6.73 6.03 -27.42
CA SER A 358 8.14 6.25 -27.78
C SER A 358 8.31 7.03 -29.09
N LYS A 359 9.39 7.81 -29.21
CA LYS A 359 9.84 8.44 -30.46
C LYS A 359 10.51 7.40 -31.37
N LYS A 360 10.30 7.51 -32.68
CA LYS A 360 11.04 6.77 -33.71
C LYS A 360 12.45 7.30 -33.87
#